data_AF-A0A6N6MX12-F1
#
_entry.id   AF-A0A6N6MX12-F1
#
_cell.length_a   1.000
_cell.length_b   1.000
_cell.length_c   1.000
_cell.angle_alpha   90.00
_cell.angle_beta   90.00
_cell.angle_gamma   90.00
#
_symmetry.space_group_name_H-M   'P 1'
#
loop_
_entity.id
_entity.type
_entity.pdbx_description
1 polymer ?
#
loop_
_entity_poly.entity_id
_entity_poly.type
_entity_poly.pdbx_seq_one_letter_code
_entity_poly.pdbx_strand_id
1 'polypeptide(L)' 'MSGSQRSRDWSLSVATIEDGVRLEFGLNDLEGRPLTALLDLDRNEARNLARALLAAAGDAMERTFPHPPGGTD' A
#
# COMPACT_ATOMS: atom_id res chain seq x y z
N MET A 1 4.40 -30.37 3.29
CA MET A 1 4.69 -29.15 2.50
C MET A 1 4.27 -27.95 3.34
N SER A 2 5.15 -27.43 4.18
CA SER A 2 4.88 -26.14 4.85
C SER A 2 5.12 -25.05 3.82
N GLY A 3 4.05 -24.55 3.23
CA GLY A 3 4.11 -23.29 2.50
C GLY A 3 4.52 -22.23 3.51
N SER A 4 5.78 -21.82 3.48
CA SER A 4 6.22 -20.61 4.15
C SER A 4 5.41 -19.47 3.55
N GLN A 5 4.26 -19.18 4.16
CA GLN A 5 3.66 -17.87 4.13
C GLN A 5 4.74 -16.96 4.70
N ARG A 6 5.62 -16.47 3.82
CA ARG A 6 6.32 -15.21 4.02
C ARG A 6 5.20 -14.20 4.18
N SER A 7 4.71 -14.05 5.40
CA SER A 7 4.23 -12.78 5.91
C SER A 7 5.17 -11.76 5.30
N ARG A 8 4.68 -10.98 4.33
CA ARG A 8 5.49 -9.90 3.81
C ARG A 8 5.62 -8.97 5.01
N ASP A 9 6.79 -8.98 5.65
CA ASP A 9 7.05 -8.24 6.87
C ASP A 9 7.23 -6.75 6.53
N TRP A 10 6.14 -6.15 6.10
CA TRP A 10 6.01 -4.72 5.85
C TRP A 10 5.10 -4.09 6.89
N SER A 11 5.35 -2.82 7.19
CA SER A 11 4.51 -2.00 8.05
C SER A 11 4.23 -0.67 7.36
N LEU A 12 3.06 -0.11 7.65
CA LEU A 12 2.75 1.29 7.35
C LEU A 12 2.21 1.91 8.64
N SER A 13 2.89 2.93 9.13
CA SER A 13 2.42 3.74 10.25
C SER A 13 2.23 5.19 9.83
N VAL A 14 1.36 5.89 10.56
CA VAL A 14 1.02 7.28 10.28
C VAL A 14 1.07 8.05 11.59
N ALA A 15 1.81 9.15 11.61
CA ALA A 15 1.87 10.08 12.73
C ALA A 15 1.50 11.49 12.26
N THR A 16 0.85 12.27 13.13
CA THR A 16 0.59 13.69 12.87
C THR A 16 1.87 14.50 13.04
N ILE A 17 2.08 15.49 12.16
CA ILE A 17 3.11 16.53 12.27
C ILE A 17 2.44 17.91 12.20
N GLU A 18 3.19 19.00 12.39
CA GLU A 18 2.65 20.37 12.53
C GLU A 18 1.61 20.74 11.46
N ASP A 19 1.92 20.53 10.18
CA ASP A 19 1.05 20.90 9.05
C ASP A 19 0.52 19.72 8.23
N GLY A 20 0.59 18.50 8.78
CA GLY A 20 0.27 17.31 8.00
C GLY A 20 0.48 15.98 8.69
N VAL A 21 0.96 15.00 7.93
CA VAL A 21 1.24 13.65 8.42
C VAL A 21 2.62 13.16 7.96
N ARG A 22 3.25 12.36 8.81
CA ARG A 22 4.39 11.51 8.45
C ARG A 22 3.88 10.09 8.20
N LEU A 23 4.13 9.57 7.01
CA LEU A 23 3.97 8.16 6.70
C LEU A 23 5.32 7.47 6.89
N GLU A 24 5.33 6.35 7.60
CA GLU A 24 6.49 5.48 7.73
C GLU A 24 6.17 4.12 7.13
N PHE A 25 6.90 3.75 6.08
CA PHE A 25 6.79 2.46 5.43
C PHE A 25 8.02 1.62 5.74
N GLY A 26 7.85 0.63 6.60
CA GLY A 26 8.91 -0.30 7.01
C GLY A 26 8.90 -1.55 6.13
N LEU A 27 10.06 -1.95 5.65
CA LEU A 27 10.34 -3.24 5.01
C LEU A 27 11.42 -3.93 5.82
N ASN A 28 11.08 -5.02 6.51
CA ASN A 28 12.04 -5.71 7.37
C ASN A 28 13.08 -6.53 6.59
N ASP A 29 12.79 -6.87 5.33
CA ASP A 29 13.70 -7.55 4.43
C ASP A 29 13.49 -7.07 2.98
N LEU A 30 14.32 -6.12 2.54
CA LEU A 30 14.49 -5.73 1.15
C LEU A 30 15.91 -6.10 0.72
N GLU A 31 16.02 -7.18 -0.06
CA GLU A 31 17.32 -7.72 -0.52
C GLU A 31 18.31 -8.00 0.62
N GLY A 32 17.82 -8.53 1.75
CA GLY A 32 18.63 -8.85 2.93
C GLY A 32 18.93 -7.67 3.84
N ARG A 33 18.30 -6.50 3.63
CA ARG A 33 18.49 -5.31 4.46
C ARG A 33 17.14 -4.69 4.84
N PRO A 34 16.96 -4.22 6.09
CA PRO A 34 15.80 -3.45 6.45
C PRO A 34 15.84 -2.07 5.77
N LEU A 35 14.70 -1.62 5.26
CA LEU A 35 14.52 -0.29 4.69
C LEU A 35 13.30 0.37 5.35
N THR A 36 13.44 1.64 5.73
CA THR A 36 12.32 2.47 6.14
C THR A 36 12.24 3.70 5.24
N ALA A 37 11.10 3.88 4.57
CA ALA A 37 10.80 5.10 3.83
C ALA A 37 9.93 6.02 4.68
N LEU A 38 10.32 7.30 4.77
CA LEU A 38 9.57 8.34 5.48
C LEU A 38 9.06 9.36 4.47
N LEU A 39 7.77 9.69 4.54
CA LEU A 39 7.16 10.73 3.74
C LEU A 39 6.43 11.71 4.65
N ASP A 40 6.90 12.96 4.67
CA ASP A 40 6.15 14.07 5.26
C ASP A 40 5.27 14.67 4.18
N LEU A 41 3.98 14.74 4.45
CA LEU A 41 2.97 15.21 3.51
C LEU A 41 2.15 16.28 4.18
N ASP A 42 1.96 17.39 3.49
CA ASP A 42 0.94 18.36 3.87
C ASP A 42 -0.47 17.77 3.69
N ARG A 43 -1.48 18.52 4.14
CA ARG A 43 -2.88 18.10 4.05
C ARG A 43 -3.36 17.80 2.62
N ASN A 44 -2.90 18.55 1.62
CA ASN A 44 -3.29 18.37 0.23
C ASN A 44 -2.56 17.19 -0.40
N GLU A 45 -1.27 17.05 -0.16
CA GLU A 45 -0.45 15.92 -0.60
C GLU A 45 -0.97 14.60 -0.03
N ALA A 46 -1.29 14.56 1.26
CA ALA A 46 -1.87 13.38 1.90
C ALA A 46 -3.20 12.97 1.26
N ARG A 47 -4.09 13.93 0.96
CA ARG A 47 -5.36 13.67 0.28
C ARG A 47 -5.15 13.18 -1.16
N ASN A 48 -4.20 13.78 -1.87
CA ASN A 48 -3.88 13.38 -3.25
C ASN A 48 -3.33 11.96 -3.28
N LEU A 49 -2.40 11.63 -2.38
CA LEU A 49 -1.85 10.28 -2.26
C LEU A 49 -2.94 9.25 -1.93
N ALA A 50 -3.82 9.53 -0.96
CA ALA A 50 -4.90 8.62 -0.61
C ALA A 50 -5.84 8.32 -1.80
N ARG A 51 -6.18 9.35 -2.59
CA ARG A 51 -7.00 9.19 -3.80
C ARG A 51 -6.28 8.37 -4.87
N ALA A 52 -4.99 8.65 -5.09
CA ALA A 52 -4.17 7.92 -6.06
C ALA A 52 -4.02 6.44 -5.68
N LEU A 53 -3.78 6.14 -4.40
CA LEU A 53 -3.69 4.77 -3.90
C LEU A 53 -5.01 4.01 -4.08
N LEU A 54 -6.15 4.64 -3.78
CA LEU A 54 -7.45 4.01 -3.98
C LEU A 54 -7.75 3.72 -5.45
N ALA A 55 -7.45 4.68 -6.34
CA ALA A 55 -7.61 4.48 -7.79
C ALA A 55 -6.72 3.33 -8.29
N ALA A 56 -5.44 3.31 -7.92
CA ALA A 56 -4.51 2.27 -8.30
C ALA A 56 -4.93 0.87 -7.78
N ALA A 57 -5.51 0.81 -6.58
CA ALA A 57 -6.05 -0.43 -6.03
C ALA A 57 -7.24 -0.94 -6.85
N GLY A 58 -8.16 -0.06 -7.23
CA GLY A 58 -9.28 -0.40 -8.13
C GLY A 58 -8.80 -0.92 -9.48
N ASP A 59 -7.87 -0.21 -10.12
CA ASP A 59 -7.27 -0.63 -11.40
C ASP A 59 -6.59 -2.00 -11.31
N ALA A 60 -5.90 -2.28 -10.19
CA ALA A 60 -5.24 -3.58 -9.96
C ALA A 60 -6.25 -4.71 -9.75
N MET A 61 -7.38 -4.44 -9.09
CA MET A 61 -8.46 -5.43 -8.91
C MET A 61 -9.05 -5.85 -10.25
N GLU A 62 -9.43 -4.90 -11.10
CA GLU A 62 -10.00 -5.19 -12.43
C GLU A 62 -9.05 -6.02 -13.30
N ARG A 63 -7.74 -5.78 -13.20
CA ARG A 63 -6.71 -6.53 -13.95
C ARG A 63 -6.50 -7.95 -13.41
N THR A 64 -6.59 -8.12 -12.10
CA THR A 64 -6.26 -9.39 -11.43
C THR A 64 -7.44 -10.34 -11.41
N PHE A 65 -8.65 -9.80 -11.27
CA PHE A 65 -9.89 -10.55 -11.16
C PHE A 65 -10.85 -10.13 -12.27
N PRO A 66 -10.57 -10.50 -13.54
CA PRO A 66 -11.52 -10.25 -14.61
C PRO A 66 -12.85 -10.93 -14.25
N HIS A 67 -13.96 -10.21 -14.48
CA HIS A 67 -15.31 -10.70 -14.20
C HIS A 67 -15.47 -12.11 -14.79
N PRO A 68 -16.07 -13.07 -14.05
CA PRO A 68 -16.37 -14.38 -14.61
C PRO A 68 -17.18 -14.19 -15.89
N PRO A 69 -16.91 -14.98 -16.95
CA PRO A 69 -17.65 -14.86 -18.21
C PRO A 69 -19.13 -14.97 -17.90
N GLY A 70 -19.89 -13.98 -18.34
CA GLY A 70 -21.24 -13.67 -17.87
C GLY A 70 -22.08 -14.91 -17.60
N GLY A 71 -22.62 -14.99 -16.38
CA GLY A 71 -23.79 -15.80 -16.13
C GLY A 71 -24.86 -15.34 -17.11
N THR A 72 -25.12 -16.15 -18.11
CA THR A 72 -26.31 -16.05 -18.96
C THR A 72 -27.51 -16.25 -18.05
N ASP A 73 -28.23 -15.16 -17.79
CA ASP A 73 -29.65 -15.19 -17.44
C ASP A 73 -30.46 -15.16 -18.75
#